data_AF-A0A7S2M602-F1
#
_entry.id   AF-A0A7S2M602-F1
#
_cell.length_a   1.000
_cell.length_b   1.000
_cell.length_c   1.000
_cell.angle_alpha   90.00
_cell.angle_beta   90.00
_cell.angle_gamma   90.00
#
_symmetry.space_group_name_H-M   'P 1'
#
loop_
_entity.id
_entity.type
_entity.pdbx_description
1 polymer ?
#
loop_
_entity_poly.entity_id
_entity_poly.type
_entity_poly.pdbx_seq_one_letter_code
_entity_poly.pdbx_strand_id
1 'polypeptide(L)'
;MAERQPLLPVSALVHEESPPKKHLCCFCCCNMRETVLWIQFFFGIVWATAWLISYSLGYYKQWASDPQIIADLTLAYWKVSIINGVGIGVAVVVIFGAIYYKPALVFLGAIYTIIEAILTPIYMYPVVKDFYTSSWMYIVWPIIYGMLIVYPHVVFTYELKTGVWENPNFSE
;
A
#
# COMPACT_ATOMS: atom_id res chain seq x y z
N MET A 1 50.19 17.39 -47.48
CA MET A 1 50.32 16.01 -46.98
C MET A 1 49.31 15.86 -45.86
N ALA A 2 48.27 15.05 -46.07
CA ALA A 2 47.20 14.86 -45.10
C ALA A 2 47.64 13.86 -44.03
N GLU A 3 47.71 14.32 -42.79
CA GLU A 3 48.03 13.52 -41.61
C GLU A 3 46.81 12.64 -41.29
N ARG A 4 46.97 11.30 -41.41
CA ARG A 4 45.93 10.36 -41.00
C ARG A 4 45.88 10.34 -39.48
N GLN A 5 44.80 10.87 -38.90
CA GLN A 5 44.48 10.64 -37.49
C GLN A 5 44.28 9.12 -37.26
N PRO A 6 44.83 8.55 -36.18
CA PRO A 6 44.56 7.16 -35.84
C PRO A 6 43.09 7.00 -35.42
N LEU A 7 42.42 6.01 -36.02
CA LEU A 7 41.11 5.54 -35.58
C LEU A 7 41.22 5.06 -34.13
N LEU A 8 40.57 5.76 -33.22
CA LEU A 8 40.41 5.31 -31.83
C LEU A 8 39.70 3.95 -31.83
N PRO A 9 40.13 2.99 -30.98
CA PRO A 9 39.44 1.72 -30.85
C PRO A 9 38.01 1.95 -30.32
N VAL A 10 37.05 1.24 -30.93
CA VAL A 10 35.61 1.23 -30.60
C VAL A 10 35.33 0.90 -29.12
N SER A 11 36.33 0.43 -28.37
CA SER A 11 36.28 0.24 -26.93
C SER A 11 36.25 1.53 -26.11
N ALA A 12 36.34 2.71 -26.73
CA ALA A 12 36.16 4.01 -26.06
C ALA A 12 34.69 4.46 -25.99
N LEU A 13 33.75 3.69 -26.55
CA LEU A 13 32.29 3.86 -26.36
C LEU A 13 31.75 2.96 -25.23
N VAL A 14 32.60 2.60 -24.26
CA VAL A 14 32.12 2.06 -22.98
C VAL A 14 31.34 3.19 -22.33
N HIS A 15 30.02 3.02 -22.31
CA HIS A 15 29.04 3.73 -21.52
C HIS A 15 29.63 4.94 -20.78
N GLU A 16 29.38 6.14 -21.30
CA GLU A 16 29.13 7.26 -20.40
C GLU A 16 27.98 6.77 -19.50
N GLU A 17 28.36 6.18 -18.36
CA GLU A 17 27.54 6.14 -17.17
C GLU A 17 27.23 7.61 -16.92
N SER A 18 26.09 8.05 -17.49
CA SER A 18 25.48 9.29 -17.10
C SER A 18 25.55 9.32 -15.58
N PRO A 19 26.11 10.39 -14.97
CA PRO A 19 26.23 10.45 -13.52
C PRO A 19 24.87 10.07 -12.93
N PRO A 20 24.81 9.20 -11.90
CA PRO A 20 23.54 8.75 -11.33
C PRO A 20 22.70 9.99 -11.16
N LYS A 21 21.55 10.04 -11.84
CA LYS A 21 20.73 11.25 -11.94
C LYS A 21 20.44 11.67 -10.52
N LYS A 22 21.21 12.66 -10.03
CA LYS A 22 21.03 13.22 -8.70
C LYS A 22 19.59 13.63 -8.65
N HIS A 23 18.84 13.03 -7.74
CA HIS A 23 17.46 13.37 -7.45
C HIS A 23 17.36 14.89 -7.47
N LEU A 24 16.73 15.43 -8.53
CA LEU A 24 16.03 16.69 -8.35
C LEU A 24 14.90 16.27 -7.42
N CYS A 25 15.09 16.52 -6.13
CA CYS A 25 14.05 16.43 -5.14
C CYS A 25 12.97 17.42 -5.59
N CYS A 26 12.08 16.99 -6.49
CA CYS A 26 10.82 17.65 -6.71
C CYS A 26 10.15 17.65 -5.35
N PHE A 27 9.82 18.83 -4.85
CA PHE A 27 9.29 19.17 -3.51
C PHE A 27 8.18 18.23 -2.93
N CYS A 28 7.67 17.26 -3.68
CA CYS A 28 6.68 16.23 -3.29
C CYS A 28 7.22 14.78 -3.23
N CYS A 29 8.44 14.49 -3.67
CA CYS A 29 9.05 13.15 -3.68
C CYS A 29 9.69 12.80 -2.33
N CYS A 30 8.94 12.99 -1.24
CA CYS A 30 9.30 12.41 0.06
C CYS A 30 9.42 10.89 -0.10
N ASN A 31 10.52 10.30 0.37
CA ASN A 31 10.86 8.88 0.43
C ASN A 31 9.64 7.93 0.34
N MET A 32 9.17 7.62 -0.89
CA MET A 32 7.91 6.89 -1.09
C MET A 32 7.99 5.47 -0.52
N ARG A 33 9.19 4.90 -0.47
CA ARG A 33 9.49 3.65 0.24
C ARG A 33 9.15 3.74 1.73
N GLU A 34 9.65 4.76 2.41
CA GLU A 34 9.36 4.96 3.84
C GLU A 34 7.87 5.23 4.08
N THR A 35 7.23 6.00 3.20
CA THR A 35 5.78 6.20 3.24
C THR A 35 5.02 4.86 3.13
N VAL A 36 5.37 4.00 2.17
CA VAL A 36 4.79 2.66 2.02
C VAL A 36 5.01 1.81 3.27
N LEU A 37 6.20 1.84 3.87
CA LEU A 37 6.50 1.11 5.11
C LEU A 37 5.62 1.58 6.28
N TRP A 38 5.53 2.89 6.49
CA TRP A 38 4.70 3.46 7.55
C TRP A 38 3.21 3.16 7.35
N ILE A 39 2.72 3.29 6.12
CA ILE A 39 1.32 2.99 5.80
C ILE A 39 1.02 1.52 6.09
N GLN A 40 1.86 0.60 5.66
CA GLN A 40 1.61 -0.82 5.87
C GLN A 40 1.74 -1.22 7.34
N PHE A 41 2.64 -0.58 8.09
CA PHE A 41 2.72 -0.81 9.51
C PHE A 41 1.45 -0.32 10.23
N PHE A 42 1.04 0.92 10.04
CA PHE A 42 -0.09 1.49 10.78
C PHE A 42 -1.45 1.00 10.27
N PHE A 43 -1.70 1.06 8.96
CA PHE A 43 -2.99 0.65 8.40
C PHE A 43 -3.07 -0.85 8.14
N GLY A 44 -1.98 -1.45 7.64
CA GLY A 44 -1.96 -2.88 7.32
C GLY A 44 -1.87 -3.79 8.55
N ILE A 45 -1.13 -3.38 9.59
CA ILE A 45 -0.91 -4.22 10.79
C ILE A 45 -1.68 -3.67 12.00
N VAL A 46 -1.43 -2.44 12.43
CA VAL A 46 -1.98 -1.91 13.69
C VAL A 46 -3.50 -1.80 13.61
N TRP A 47 -4.03 -1.14 12.57
CA TRP A 47 -5.46 -0.97 12.37
C TRP A 47 -6.20 -2.30 12.16
N ALA A 48 -5.67 -3.18 11.30
CA ALA A 48 -6.22 -4.51 11.07
C ALA A 48 -6.26 -5.34 12.38
N THR A 49 -5.20 -5.25 13.20
CA THR A 49 -5.14 -5.91 14.51
C THR A 49 -6.19 -5.37 15.47
N ALA A 50 -6.40 -4.05 15.50
CA ALA A 50 -7.45 -3.44 16.31
C ALA A 50 -8.85 -3.96 15.93
N TRP A 51 -9.11 -4.15 14.64
CA TRP A 51 -10.33 -4.78 14.15
C TRP A 51 -10.50 -6.23 14.64
N LEU A 52 -9.44 -7.03 14.54
CA LEU A 52 -9.46 -8.41 15.03
C LEU A 52 -9.73 -8.48 16.54
N ILE A 53 -9.08 -7.62 17.33
CA ILE A 53 -9.32 -7.53 18.78
C ILE A 53 -10.77 -7.13 19.06
N SER A 54 -11.29 -6.13 18.35
CA SER A 54 -12.69 -5.69 18.50
C SER A 54 -13.68 -6.83 18.21
N TYR A 55 -13.41 -7.66 17.21
CA TYR A 55 -14.22 -8.84 16.94
C TYR A 55 -14.08 -9.91 18.03
N SER A 56 -12.86 -10.27 18.40
CA SER A 56 -12.57 -11.31 19.40
C SER A 56 -13.16 -10.98 20.78
N LEU A 57 -13.12 -9.71 21.19
CA LEU A 57 -13.67 -9.25 22.47
C LEU A 57 -15.16 -8.93 22.39
N GLY A 58 -15.77 -8.95 21.21
CA GLY A 58 -17.19 -8.70 21.03
C GLY A 58 -17.62 -7.27 21.32
N TYR A 59 -16.72 -6.28 21.22
CA TYR A 59 -17.04 -4.88 21.54
C TYR A 59 -18.17 -4.31 20.68
N TYR A 60 -18.30 -4.77 19.45
CA TYR A 60 -19.39 -4.39 18.53
C TYR A 60 -20.79 -4.75 19.06
N LYS A 61 -20.90 -5.74 19.96
CA LYS A 61 -22.20 -6.16 20.52
C LYS A 61 -22.79 -5.10 21.44
N GLN A 62 -21.97 -4.18 21.95
CA GLN A 62 -22.44 -3.08 22.81
C GLN A 62 -23.25 -2.03 22.03
N TRP A 63 -23.20 -2.05 20.69
CA TRP A 63 -23.86 -1.06 19.84
C TRP A 63 -25.30 -1.41 19.47
N ALA A 64 -25.75 -2.62 19.84
CA ALA A 64 -27.10 -3.09 19.56
C ALA A 64 -27.68 -3.85 20.75
N SER A 65 -28.98 -3.66 21.00
CA SER A 65 -29.73 -4.38 22.04
C SER A 65 -30.64 -5.48 21.47
N ASP A 66 -30.95 -5.42 20.18
CA ASP A 66 -31.78 -6.41 19.49
C ASP A 66 -30.95 -7.67 19.16
N PRO A 67 -31.37 -8.88 19.60
CA PRO A 67 -30.68 -10.13 19.30
C PRO A 67 -30.46 -10.40 17.82
N GLN A 68 -31.40 -10.02 16.94
CA GLN A 68 -31.28 -10.21 15.50
C GLN A 68 -30.17 -9.33 14.93
N ILE A 69 -30.14 -8.07 15.34
CA ILE A 69 -29.09 -7.12 14.92
C ILE A 69 -27.72 -7.57 15.44
N ILE A 70 -27.64 -8.08 16.67
CA ILE A 70 -26.39 -8.63 17.23
C ILE A 70 -25.88 -9.81 16.38
N ALA A 71 -26.78 -10.68 15.92
CA ALA A 71 -26.41 -11.80 15.04
C ALA A 71 -25.87 -11.31 13.68
N ASP A 72 -26.55 -10.33 13.08
CA ASP A 72 -26.14 -9.74 11.79
C ASP A 72 -24.81 -8.98 11.92
N LEU A 73 -24.62 -8.22 13.01
CA LEU A 73 -23.34 -7.58 13.34
C LEU A 73 -22.22 -8.59 13.54
N THR A 74 -22.49 -9.69 14.25
CA THR A 74 -21.51 -10.75 14.48
C THR A 74 -21.03 -11.35 13.15
N LEU A 75 -21.95 -11.62 12.23
CA LEU A 75 -21.62 -12.15 10.92
C LEU A 75 -20.84 -11.14 10.06
N ALA A 76 -21.23 -9.87 10.07
CA ALA A 76 -20.54 -8.82 9.34
C ALA A 76 -19.10 -8.62 9.86
N TYR A 77 -18.93 -8.51 11.18
CA TYR A 77 -17.62 -8.39 11.81
C TYR A 77 -16.74 -9.61 11.56
N TRP A 78 -17.30 -10.82 11.56
CA TRP A 78 -16.55 -12.03 11.23
C TRP A 78 -15.97 -11.97 9.80
N LYS A 79 -16.79 -11.56 8.81
CA LYS A 79 -16.32 -11.40 7.42
C LYS A 79 -15.24 -10.33 7.30
N VAL A 80 -15.43 -9.19 7.94
CA VAL A 80 -14.44 -8.10 7.96
C VAL A 80 -13.16 -8.51 8.69
N SER A 81 -13.26 -9.34 9.72
CA SER A 81 -12.10 -9.89 10.43
C SER A 81 -11.29 -10.83 9.54
N ILE A 82 -11.93 -11.65 8.71
CA ILE A 82 -11.24 -12.47 7.71
C ILE A 82 -10.48 -11.59 6.72
N ILE A 83 -11.13 -10.53 6.21
CA ILE A 83 -10.50 -9.57 5.31
C ILE A 83 -9.26 -8.99 6.01
N ASN A 84 -9.42 -8.32 7.14
CA ASN A 84 -8.30 -7.71 7.89
C ASN A 84 -7.18 -8.71 8.23
N GLY A 85 -7.52 -9.97 8.58
CA GLY A 85 -6.53 -11.02 8.84
C GLY A 85 -5.68 -11.36 7.61
N VAL A 86 -6.29 -11.46 6.43
CA VAL A 86 -5.54 -11.59 5.16
C VAL A 86 -4.71 -10.32 4.90
N GLY A 87 -5.24 -9.15 5.24
CA GLY A 87 -4.58 -7.85 5.07
C GLY A 87 -3.28 -7.74 5.85
N ILE A 88 -3.22 -8.28 7.07
CA ILE A 88 -1.96 -8.36 7.84
C ILE A 88 -0.91 -9.17 7.07
N GLY A 89 -1.30 -10.31 6.49
CA GLY A 89 -0.40 -11.14 5.69
C GLY A 89 0.14 -10.39 4.46
N VAL A 90 -0.74 -9.69 3.75
CA VAL A 90 -0.34 -8.86 2.60
C VAL A 90 0.55 -7.70 3.03
N ALA A 91 0.25 -7.03 4.14
CA ALA A 91 1.05 -5.93 4.67
C ALA A 91 2.50 -6.37 4.94
N VAL A 92 2.69 -7.55 5.55
CA VAL A 92 4.02 -8.14 5.76
C VAL A 92 4.74 -8.38 4.43
N VAL A 93 4.05 -8.95 3.43
CA VAL A 93 4.62 -9.18 2.09
C VAL A 93 5.02 -7.86 1.41
N VAL A 94 4.21 -6.81 1.54
CA VAL A 94 4.50 -5.48 0.99
C VAL A 94 5.68 -4.84 1.70
N ILE A 95 5.78 -4.95 3.03
CA ILE A 95 6.92 -4.46 3.80
C ILE A 95 8.21 -5.13 3.32
N PHE A 96 8.21 -6.46 3.15
CA PHE A 96 9.34 -7.16 2.54
C PHE A 96 9.63 -6.66 1.12
N GLY A 97 8.58 -6.45 0.32
CA GLY A 97 8.69 -5.85 -1.01
C GLY A 97 9.38 -4.49 -1.00
N ALA A 98 9.04 -3.63 -0.05
CA ALA A 98 9.60 -2.30 0.08
C ALA A 98 11.03 -2.29 0.66
N ILE A 99 11.35 -3.23 1.56
CA ILE A 99 12.71 -3.41 2.08
C ILE A 99 13.66 -3.87 0.98
N TYR A 100 13.24 -4.85 0.18
CA TYR A 100 14.05 -5.48 -0.87
C TYR A 100 13.82 -4.90 -2.28
N TYR A 101 13.18 -3.74 -2.39
CA TYR A 101 12.95 -3.04 -3.66
C TYR A 101 12.28 -3.92 -4.74
N LYS A 102 11.31 -4.77 -4.34
CA LYS A 102 10.55 -5.66 -5.22
C LYS A 102 9.20 -5.04 -5.58
N PRO A 103 9.06 -4.41 -6.77
CA PRO A 103 7.85 -3.68 -7.14
C PRO A 103 6.59 -4.56 -7.23
N ALA A 104 6.72 -5.83 -7.62
CA ALA A 104 5.60 -6.75 -7.71
C ALA A 104 4.95 -7.03 -6.34
N LEU A 105 5.77 -7.16 -5.28
CA LEU A 105 5.30 -7.39 -3.92
C LEU A 105 4.64 -6.14 -3.34
N VAL A 106 5.19 -4.96 -3.66
CA VAL A 106 4.58 -3.69 -3.26
C VAL A 106 3.22 -3.49 -3.94
N PHE A 107 3.14 -3.78 -5.24
CA PHE A 107 1.91 -3.60 -6.01
C PHE A 107 0.77 -4.51 -5.53
N LEU A 108 1.08 -5.68 -4.97
CA LEU A 108 0.08 -6.55 -4.33
C LEU A 108 -0.68 -5.82 -3.22
N GLY A 109 -0.01 -4.95 -2.47
CA GLY A 109 -0.62 -4.10 -1.45
C GLY A 109 -1.71 -3.19 -2.02
N ALA A 110 -1.41 -2.51 -3.14
CA ALA A 110 -2.38 -1.63 -3.80
C ALA A 110 -3.64 -2.40 -4.25
N ILE A 111 -3.44 -3.58 -4.85
CA ILE A 111 -4.56 -4.45 -5.28
C ILE A 111 -5.40 -4.86 -4.07
N TYR A 112 -4.74 -5.34 -3.03
CA TYR A 112 -5.43 -5.82 -1.83
C TYR A 112 -6.20 -4.68 -1.13
N THR A 113 -5.62 -3.49 -1.02
CA THR A 113 -6.30 -2.31 -0.46
C THR A 113 -7.57 -1.96 -1.23
N ILE A 114 -7.59 -2.08 -2.56
CA ILE A 114 -8.80 -1.87 -3.36
C ILE A 114 -9.86 -2.92 -3.00
N ILE A 115 -9.46 -4.18 -2.88
CA ILE A 115 -10.36 -5.27 -2.48
C ILE A 115 -10.93 -5.01 -1.07
N GLU A 116 -10.09 -4.67 -0.10
CA GLU A 116 -10.49 -4.35 1.27
C GLU A 116 -11.47 -3.17 1.32
N ALA A 117 -11.17 -2.10 0.57
CA ALA A 117 -11.98 -0.89 0.50
C ALA A 117 -13.37 -1.12 -0.12
N ILE A 118 -13.54 -2.15 -0.96
CA ILE A 118 -14.82 -2.54 -1.55
C ILE A 118 -15.57 -3.53 -0.66
N LEU A 119 -14.88 -4.58 -0.20
CA LEU A 119 -15.53 -5.67 0.56
C LEU A 119 -15.96 -5.22 1.96
N THR A 120 -15.20 -4.35 2.62
CA THR A 120 -15.54 -3.88 3.98
C THR A 120 -16.86 -3.12 4.01
N PRO A 121 -17.12 -2.12 3.14
CA PRO A 121 -18.43 -1.50 3.03
C PRO A 121 -19.54 -2.47 2.62
N ILE A 122 -19.31 -3.39 1.68
CA ILE A 122 -20.33 -4.37 1.25
C ILE A 122 -20.87 -5.18 2.44
N TYR A 123 -19.99 -5.60 3.35
CA TYR A 123 -20.40 -6.40 4.51
C TYR A 123 -20.89 -5.57 5.70
N MET A 124 -20.30 -4.40 5.96
CA MET A 124 -20.66 -3.59 7.12
C MET A 124 -21.86 -2.68 6.87
N TYR A 125 -21.89 -1.99 5.74
CA TYR A 125 -22.86 -0.92 5.46
C TYR A 125 -24.33 -1.37 5.65
N PRO A 126 -24.77 -2.55 5.16
CA PRO A 126 -26.16 -2.96 5.31
C PRO A 126 -26.63 -3.06 6.77
N VAL A 127 -25.72 -3.39 7.69
CA VAL A 127 -26.01 -3.61 9.10
C VAL A 127 -25.87 -2.33 9.91
N VAL A 128 -24.91 -1.47 9.55
CA VAL A 128 -24.57 -0.27 10.34
C VAL A 128 -25.20 1.03 9.84
N LYS A 129 -25.80 1.03 8.63
CA LYS A 129 -26.41 2.23 8.01
C LYS A 129 -27.48 2.90 8.89
N ASP A 130 -28.19 2.12 9.70
CA ASP A 130 -29.29 2.61 10.52
C ASP A 130 -28.78 3.10 11.89
N PHE A 131 -27.53 2.77 12.26
CA PHE A 131 -26.86 3.22 13.49
C PHE A 131 -26.05 4.49 13.28
N TYR A 132 -25.52 4.71 12.07
CA TYR A 132 -24.66 5.85 11.76
C TYR A 132 -25.39 6.88 10.90
N THR A 133 -25.67 8.05 11.48
CA THR A 133 -26.19 9.25 10.78
C THR A 133 -25.19 9.81 9.76
N SER A 134 -23.91 9.45 9.83
CA SER A 134 -22.84 9.91 8.94
C SER A 134 -22.48 8.90 7.84
N SER A 135 -23.47 8.49 7.07
CA SER A 135 -23.30 7.58 5.92
C SER A 135 -22.36 8.11 4.83
N TRP A 136 -22.06 9.42 4.82
CA TRP A 136 -21.07 10.05 3.93
C TRP A 136 -19.67 9.46 4.09
N MET A 137 -19.31 8.96 5.27
CA MET A 137 -18.01 8.34 5.48
C MET A 137 -17.82 7.13 4.56
N TYR A 138 -18.87 6.34 4.25
CA TYR A 138 -18.75 5.21 3.32
C TYR A 138 -18.48 5.63 1.87
N ILE A 139 -18.83 6.87 1.50
CA ILE A 139 -18.58 7.44 0.17
C ILE A 139 -17.16 8.04 0.11
N VAL A 140 -16.73 8.69 1.19
CA VAL A 140 -15.43 9.39 1.24
C VAL A 140 -14.28 8.44 1.60
N TRP A 141 -14.55 7.36 2.33
CA TRP A 141 -13.53 6.40 2.78
C TRP A 141 -12.73 5.76 1.65
N PRO A 142 -13.33 5.32 0.52
CA PRO A 142 -12.57 4.81 -0.62
C PRO A 142 -11.63 5.85 -1.25
N ILE A 143 -12.04 7.13 -1.24
CA ILE A 143 -11.23 8.23 -1.79
C ILE A 143 -10.00 8.47 -0.90
N ILE A 144 -10.22 8.53 0.42
CA ILE A 144 -9.14 8.67 1.42
C ILE A 144 -8.17 7.49 1.32
N TYR A 145 -8.68 6.25 1.25
CA TYR A 145 -7.85 5.05 1.08
C TYR A 145 -7.07 5.07 -0.25
N GLY A 146 -7.69 5.54 -1.33
CA GLY A 146 -7.03 5.68 -2.64
C GLY A 146 -5.86 6.66 -2.59
N MET A 147 -6.05 7.82 -1.96
CA MET A 147 -5.00 8.85 -1.86
C MET A 147 -3.91 8.49 -0.86
N LEU A 148 -4.27 7.96 0.31
CA LEU A 148 -3.30 7.68 1.37
C LEU A 148 -2.55 6.37 1.16
N ILE A 149 -3.19 5.35 0.61
CA ILE A 149 -2.62 4.01 0.53
C ILE A 149 -2.29 3.66 -0.91
N VAL A 150 -3.24 3.70 -1.84
CA VAL A 150 -2.99 3.21 -3.20
C VAL A 150 -1.95 4.08 -3.94
N TYR A 151 -2.03 5.41 -3.80
CA TYR A 151 -1.11 6.33 -4.49
C TYR A 151 0.37 6.08 -4.15
N PRO A 152 0.81 6.03 -2.88
CA PRO A 152 2.20 5.73 -2.55
C PRO A 152 2.72 4.40 -3.11
N HIS A 153 1.87 3.36 -3.14
CA HIS A 153 2.26 2.06 -3.69
C HIS A 153 2.47 2.10 -5.21
N VAL A 154 1.57 2.79 -5.93
CA VAL A 154 1.66 2.94 -7.39
C VAL A 154 2.87 3.79 -7.76
N VAL A 155 3.08 4.92 -7.07
CA VAL A 155 4.23 5.80 -7.32
C VAL A 155 5.53 5.06 -7.03
N PHE A 156 5.67 4.41 -5.87
CA PHE A 156 6.89 3.68 -5.54
C PHE A 156 7.17 2.54 -6.54
N THR A 157 6.13 1.80 -6.96
CA THR A 157 6.25 0.75 -7.98
C THR A 157 6.69 1.33 -9.34
N TYR A 158 6.14 2.47 -9.73
CA TYR A 158 6.49 3.16 -10.97
C TYR A 158 7.94 3.68 -10.94
N GLU A 159 8.33 4.31 -9.84
CA GLU A 159 9.69 4.81 -9.59
C GLU A 159 10.74 3.70 -9.65
N LEU A 160 10.44 2.53 -9.08
CA LEU A 160 11.29 1.33 -9.20
C LEU A 160 11.41 0.81 -10.64
N LYS A 161 10.29 0.74 -11.37
CA LYS A 161 10.28 0.24 -12.75
C LYS A 161 10.97 1.17 -13.74
N THR A 162 10.96 2.47 -13.47
CA THR A 162 11.58 3.49 -14.33
C THR A 162 13.05 3.75 -14.00
N GLY A 163 13.61 3.05 -13.00
CA GLY A 163 15.00 3.21 -12.58
C GLY A 163 15.28 4.54 -11.88
N VAL A 164 14.24 5.24 -11.42
CA VAL A 164 14.39 6.48 -10.63
C VAL A 164 14.99 6.16 -9.26
N TRP A 165 14.59 5.02 -8.70
CA TRP A 165 15.28 4.40 -7.58
C TRP A 165 16.12 3.26 -8.13
N GLU A 166 17.37 3.56 -8.46
CA GLU A 166 18.38 2.51 -8.56
C GLU A 166 18.41 1.79 -7.21
N ASN A 167 18.44 0.46 -7.23
CA ASN A 167 18.80 -0.32 -6.05
C ASN A 167 19.95 0.42 -5.37
N PRO A 168 19.95 0.64 -4.03
CA PRO A 168 21.22 0.89 -3.38
C PRO A 168 22.07 -0.32 -3.78
N ASN A 169 23.02 -0.10 -4.69
CA ASN A 169 24.05 -1.06 -4.98
C ASN A 169 24.63 -1.38 -3.62
N PHE A 170 24.30 -2.56 -3.08
CA PHE A 170 25.21 -3.24 -2.19
C PHE A 170 26.39 -3.58 -3.11
N SER A 171 27.25 -2.58 -3.30
CA SER A 171 28.59 -2.77 -3.81
C SER A 171 29.32 -3.56 -2.74
N GLU A 172 29.20 -4.88 -2.80
CA GLU A 172 30.21 -5.82 -2.38
C GLU A 172 30.44 -6.82 -3.52
#